data_AF-A0A8J5W9C9-F1
#
_entry.id   AF-A0A8J5W9C9-F1
#
_cell.length_a   1.000
_cell.length_b   1.000
_cell.length_c   1.000
_cell.angle_alpha   90.00
_cell.angle_beta   90.00
_cell.angle_gamma   90.00
#
_symmetry.space_group_name_H-M   'P 1'
#
loop_
_entity.id
_entity.type
_entity.pdbx_description
1 polymer ?
#
loop_
_entity_poly.entity_id
_entity_poly.type
_entity_poly.pdbx_seq_one_letter_code
_entity_poly.pdbx_strand_id
1 'polypeptide(L)'
;MESVLDNVNHGTRLVELSNEENMKHFTFNEDTQARPWWTPTTSVNFLSEPFDESSTPAYFRAKACEHKSMEKDGCKMKDAERKSLVPRLVYLSLRGSASSLRNNEPNGSGLDTAATEMKPLLEKYARSIGYSIDDALSVIFGMSSGKKSVKDFAPDIVSWMSFAVFINAWNLWSNESLIPRADQSRLSSWQTVDSLVKICIEEQLIDANRTLTSPGNNIPVLVQMITEPISWHVLVIQSCVRAIAPQGKKKKKGGPSERPNIPRLQAIKRSVQCIIDTLHSVQSWLSDQMGPEEKALDILLSYLQGASEDGPGHITCILEENSARHNPELGGQIAQSLETWSTAGVIRRIVGAEHKMLVELKKICDSKLKLLGSVSSALSSVLH
;
A
#
# COMPACT_ATOMS: atom_id res chain seq x y z
N MET A 1 17.72 2.39 -5.11
CA MET A 1 17.20 1.72 -3.90
C MET A 1 18.30 1.52 -2.88
N GLU A 2 19.43 0.88 -3.21
CA GLU A 2 20.57 0.74 -2.28
C GLU A 2 21.05 2.11 -1.76
N SER A 3 21.27 3.09 -2.65
CA SER A 3 21.58 4.48 -2.24
C SER A 3 20.51 5.17 -1.38
N VAL A 4 19.24 4.80 -1.53
CA VAL A 4 18.14 5.33 -0.71
C VAL A 4 18.18 4.70 0.69
N LEU A 5 18.44 3.39 0.78
CA LEU A 5 18.60 2.67 2.03
C LEU A 5 19.85 3.16 2.79
N ASP A 6 20.95 3.44 2.10
CA ASP A 6 22.16 4.00 2.69
C ASP A 6 21.88 5.35 3.37
N ASN A 7 21.12 6.22 2.70
CA ASN A 7 20.72 7.54 3.24
C ASN A 7 19.84 7.44 4.50
N VAL A 8 19.16 6.32 4.72
CA VAL A 8 18.34 6.08 5.93
C VAL A 8 19.00 5.10 6.90
N ASN A 9 20.33 4.96 6.86
CA ASN A 9 21.10 4.03 7.69
C ASN A 9 20.52 2.61 7.68
N HIS A 10 20.13 2.15 6.48
CA HIS A 10 19.50 0.86 6.24
C HIS A 10 18.26 0.58 7.11
N GLY A 11 17.59 1.63 7.57
CA GLY A 11 16.40 1.56 8.44
C GLY A 11 16.70 1.37 9.94
N THR A 12 17.95 1.20 10.36
CA THR A 12 18.30 0.91 11.77
C THR A 12 17.81 2.01 12.71
N ARG A 13 18.04 3.27 12.35
CA ARG A 13 17.61 4.43 13.16
C ARG A 13 16.09 4.53 13.28
N LEU A 14 15.34 4.12 12.26
CA LEU A 14 13.87 4.13 12.29
C LEU A 14 13.32 3.05 13.21
N VAL A 15 13.96 1.87 13.24
CA VAL A 15 13.62 0.78 14.17
C VAL A 15 13.88 1.19 15.62
N GLU A 16 14.99 1.87 15.90
CA GLU A 16 15.30 2.39 17.25
C GLU A 16 14.28 3.42 17.72
N LEU A 17 13.85 4.32 16.82
CA LEU A 17 12.83 5.32 17.10
C LEU A 17 11.45 4.71 17.37
N SER A 18 11.16 3.53 16.82
CA SER A 18 9.87 2.87 17.00
C SER A 18 9.75 2.01 18.25
N ASN A 19 10.70 2.09 19.16
CA ASN A 19 10.55 1.47 20.47
C ASN A 19 9.43 2.15 21.26
N GLU A 20 8.63 1.36 21.99
CA GLU A 20 7.45 1.87 22.71
C GLU A 20 7.77 3.06 23.64
N GLU A 21 8.94 3.06 24.26
CA GLU A 21 9.41 4.17 25.10
C GLU A 21 9.64 5.45 24.29
N ASN A 22 10.28 5.35 23.12
CA ASN A 22 10.52 6.48 22.23
C ASN A 22 9.22 6.96 21.56
N MET A 23 8.29 6.04 21.27
CA MET A 23 7.03 6.35 20.61
C MET A 23 6.08 7.17 21.48
N LYS A 24 6.13 6.99 22.82
CA LYS A 24 5.38 7.81 23.78
C LYS A 24 5.77 9.29 23.76
N HIS A 25 6.96 9.60 23.25
CA HIS A 25 7.46 10.98 23.14
C HIS A 25 7.15 11.62 21.78
N PHE A 26 6.65 10.88 20.79
CA PHE A 26 6.21 11.48 19.54
C PHE A 26 4.90 12.23 19.73
N THR A 27 4.98 13.55 19.64
CA THR A 27 3.81 14.39 19.41
C THR A 27 3.65 14.55 17.90
N PHE A 28 2.53 14.06 17.34
CA PHE A 28 2.20 14.42 15.96
C PHE A 28 1.92 15.93 15.91
N ASN A 29 2.66 16.65 15.07
CA ASN A 29 2.47 18.08 14.81
C ASN A 29 1.17 18.31 14.00
N GLU A 30 0.03 17.90 14.53
CA GLU A 30 -1.23 18.46 14.08
C GLU A 30 -1.44 19.78 14.84
N ASP A 31 -1.13 20.92 14.22
CA ASP A 31 -1.57 22.23 14.72
C ASP A 31 -3.09 22.33 14.55
N THR A 32 -3.78 21.86 15.56
CA THR A 32 -5.24 21.76 15.59
C THR A 32 -5.89 22.99 16.19
N GLN A 33 -5.10 23.84 16.85
CA GLN A 33 -5.57 25.11 17.42
C GLN A 33 -5.80 26.15 16.33
N ALA A 34 -4.97 26.14 15.28
CA ALA A 34 -5.12 26.99 14.10
C ALA A 34 -6.10 26.43 13.05
N ARG A 35 -6.47 25.14 13.12
CA ARG A 35 -7.31 24.49 12.11
C ARG A 35 -8.76 24.98 12.21
N PRO A 36 -9.43 25.32 11.09
CA PRO A 36 -10.84 25.63 11.10
C PRO A 36 -11.66 24.46 11.67
N TRP A 37 -12.64 24.76 12.53
CA TRP A 37 -13.43 23.75 13.27
C TRP A 37 -14.19 22.78 12.35
N TRP A 38 -14.48 23.19 11.12
CA TRP A 38 -15.18 22.41 10.10
C TRP A 38 -14.25 21.49 9.29
N THR A 39 -12.94 21.50 9.53
CA THR A 39 -12.01 20.67 8.76
C THR A 39 -12.15 19.21 9.19
N PRO A 40 -12.55 18.27 8.29
CA PRO A 40 -12.75 16.88 8.65
C PRO A 40 -11.50 16.27 9.29
N THR A 41 -11.65 15.55 10.39
CA THR A 41 -10.63 14.59 10.86
C THR A 41 -10.94 13.22 10.27
N THR A 42 -9.95 12.33 10.21
CA THR A 42 -10.07 11.00 9.58
C THR A 42 -11.05 10.05 10.29
N SER A 43 -11.59 10.43 11.44
CA SER A 43 -12.35 9.58 12.35
C SER A 43 -13.76 10.07 12.67
N VAL A 44 -14.05 11.36 12.52
CA VAL A 44 -15.34 11.95 12.89
C VAL A 44 -15.76 13.00 11.86
N ASN A 45 -16.97 12.84 11.33
CA ASN A 45 -17.63 13.88 10.56
C ASN A 45 -18.46 14.76 11.51
N PHE A 46 -17.94 15.92 11.89
CA PHE A 46 -18.67 16.85 12.78
C PHE A 46 -19.91 17.47 12.13
N LEU A 47 -20.12 17.26 10.82
CA LEU A 47 -21.30 17.69 10.08
C LEU A 47 -22.42 16.63 10.07
N SER A 48 -22.19 15.43 10.61
CA SER A 48 -23.23 14.39 10.72
C SER A 48 -24.07 14.47 11.99
N GLU A 49 -23.71 15.34 12.94
CA GLU A 49 -24.58 15.63 14.10
C GLU A 49 -25.66 16.64 13.70
N PRO A 50 -26.87 16.57 14.30
CA PRO A 50 -27.90 17.58 14.10
C PRO A 50 -27.33 18.97 14.38
N PHE A 51 -27.52 19.89 13.42
CA PHE A 51 -27.07 21.26 13.59
C PHE A 51 -28.00 21.95 14.59
N ASP A 52 -27.50 22.17 15.81
CA ASP A 52 -28.21 22.96 16.82
C ASP A 52 -27.83 24.43 16.62
N GLU A 53 -28.79 25.28 16.27
CA GLU A 53 -28.62 26.71 15.99
C GLU A 53 -27.99 27.49 17.17
N SER A 54 -28.03 26.93 18.39
CA SER A 54 -27.38 27.50 19.57
C SER A 54 -25.87 27.18 19.68
N SER A 55 -25.36 26.31 18.82
CA SER A 55 -23.97 25.83 18.84
C SER A 55 -23.01 26.90 18.32
N THR A 56 -22.14 27.40 19.20
CA THR A 56 -21.08 28.33 18.79
C THR A 56 -19.91 27.60 18.13
N PRO A 57 -19.12 28.24 17.26
CA PRO A 57 -17.86 27.69 16.75
C PRO A 57 -16.89 27.22 17.85
N ALA A 58 -16.95 27.84 19.04
CA ALA A 58 -16.18 27.44 20.21
C ALA A 58 -16.65 26.10 20.80
N TYR A 59 -17.96 25.83 20.79
CA TYR A 59 -18.55 24.57 21.24
C TYR A 59 -18.12 23.39 20.34
N PHE A 60 -18.17 23.57 19.02
CA PHE A 60 -17.65 22.56 18.07
C PHE A 60 -16.15 22.33 18.24
N ARG A 61 -15.37 23.39 18.49
CA ARG A 61 -13.93 23.27 18.76
C ARG A 61 -13.64 22.48 20.04
N ALA A 62 -14.41 22.70 21.10
CA ALA A 62 -14.30 21.96 22.35
C ALA A 62 -14.61 20.46 22.14
N LYS A 63 -15.72 20.13 21.46
CA LYS A 63 -16.06 18.75 21.07
C LYS A 63 -14.97 18.08 20.22
N ALA A 64 -14.42 18.80 19.24
CA ALA A 64 -13.33 18.29 18.40
C ALA A 64 -12.04 18.03 19.21
N CYS A 65 -11.79 18.79 20.28
CA CYS A 65 -10.67 18.55 21.19
C CYS A 65 -10.93 17.37 22.14
N GLU A 66 -12.15 17.21 22.65
CA GLU A 66 -12.55 16.06 23.49
C GLU A 66 -12.48 14.75 22.71
N HIS A 67 -12.98 14.70 21.47
CA HIS A 67 -12.86 13.51 20.62
C HIS A 67 -11.42 13.16 20.29
N LYS A 68 -10.50 14.12 20.16
CA LYS A 68 -9.07 13.83 20.00
C LYS A 68 -8.45 13.18 21.22
N SER A 69 -8.88 13.57 22.43
CA SER A 69 -8.41 12.92 23.66
C SER A 69 -8.90 11.48 23.81
N MET A 70 -9.99 11.12 23.13
CA MET A 70 -10.56 9.77 23.09
C MET A 70 -10.18 8.97 21.84
N GLU A 71 -9.69 9.62 20.78
CA GLU A 71 -9.21 8.97 19.57
C GLU A 71 -8.03 8.08 19.92
N LYS A 72 -8.06 6.82 19.47
CA LYS A 72 -7.00 5.84 19.72
C LYS A 72 -5.68 6.30 19.11
N ASP A 73 -4.89 7.10 19.82
CA ASP A 73 -3.47 7.36 19.52
C ASP A 73 -2.71 6.05 19.28
N GLY A 74 -3.14 4.97 19.94
CA GLY A 74 -2.62 3.62 19.73
C GLY A 74 -2.75 3.08 18.30
N CYS A 75 -3.73 3.50 17.50
CA CYS A 75 -3.86 3.06 16.10
C CYS A 75 -2.83 3.78 15.19
N LYS A 76 -2.74 5.11 15.30
CA LYS A 76 -1.75 5.92 14.56
C LYS A 76 -0.31 5.56 14.95
N MET A 77 -0.08 5.27 16.23
CA MET A 77 1.23 4.80 16.71
C MET A 77 1.62 3.44 16.14
N LYS A 78 0.69 2.47 16.06
CA LYS A 78 0.94 1.16 15.43
C LYS A 78 1.25 1.28 13.94
N ASP A 79 0.60 2.20 13.24
CA ASP A 79 0.89 2.46 11.82
C ASP A 79 2.27 3.08 11.62
N ALA A 80 2.65 4.03 12.47
CA ALA A 80 3.97 4.64 12.45
C ALA A 80 5.07 3.62 12.84
N GLU A 81 4.81 2.81 13.86
CA GLU A 81 5.67 1.69 14.25
C GLU A 81 5.89 0.75 13.05
N ARG A 82 4.80 0.28 12.43
CA ARG A 82 4.87 -0.61 11.27
C ARG A 82 5.68 -0.03 10.12
N LYS A 83 5.39 1.22 9.73
CA LYS A 83 6.10 1.91 8.64
C LYS A 83 7.58 2.12 8.93
N SER A 84 7.96 2.28 10.20
CA SER A 84 9.37 2.41 10.61
C SER A 84 10.18 1.12 10.38
N LEU A 85 9.52 -0.05 10.43
CA LEU A 85 10.17 -1.35 10.27
C LEU A 85 10.49 -1.63 8.80
N VAL A 86 9.66 -1.12 7.89
CA VAL A 86 9.71 -1.44 6.44
C VAL A 86 11.09 -1.24 5.83
N PRO A 87 11.80 -0.09 6.01
CA PRO A 87 13.11 0.09 5.39
C PRO A 87 14.14 -0.95 5.84
N ARG A 88 14.10 -1.35 7.12
CA ARG A 88 15.01 -2.37 7.66
C ARG A 88 14.64 -3.77 7.16
N LEU A 89 13.36 -4.10 7.15
CA LEU A 89 12.85 -5.37 6.61
C LEU A 89 13.18 -5.52 5.11
N VAL A 90 13.04 -4.46 4.32
CA VAL A 90 13.44 -4.42 2.91
C VAL A 90 14.95 -4.65 2.78
N TYR A 91 15.77 -3.93 3.54
CA TYR A 91 17.23 -4.10 3.50
C TYR A 91 17.66 -5.55 3.80
N LEU A 92 17.15 -6.13 4.89
CA LEU A 92 17.44 -7.51 5.28
C LEU A 92 16.96 -8.52 4.24
N SER A 93 15.78 -8.29 3.66
CA SER A 93 15.22 -9.11 2.59
C SER A 93 16.12 -9.13 1.35
N LEU A 94 16.64 -7.97 0.94
CA LEU A 94 17.55 -7.87 -0.21
C LEU A 94 18.87 -8.58 0.06
N ARG A 95 19.46 -8.36 1.23
CA ARG A 95 20.74 -8.97 1.63
C ARG A 95 20.63 -10.49 1.70
N GLY A 96 19.61 -11.01 2.38
CA GLY A 96 19.40 -12.45 2.53
C GLY A 96 19.10 -13.16 1.22
N SER A 97 18.30 -12.54 0.35
CA SER A 97 17.96 -13.10 -0.97
C SER A 97 19.19 -13.26 -1.87
N ALA A 98 20.12 -12.29 -1.83
CA ALA A 98 21.35 -12.34 -2.63
C ALA A 98 22.29 -13.49 -2.21
N SER A 99 22.34 -13.81 -0.92
CA SER A 99 23.12 -14.92 -0.38
C SER A 99 22.45 -16.28 -0.54
N SER A 100 21.11 -16.34 -0.55
CA SER A 100 20.33 -17.61 -0.58
C SER A 100 20.60 -18.53 -1.76
N LEU A 101 21.10 -17.97 -2.87
CA LEU A 101 21.17 -18.63 -4.17
C LEU A 101 22.61 -18.92 -4.60
N ARG A 102 23.59 -18.38 -3.86
CA ARG A 102 25.00 -18.77 -3.91
C ARG A 102 25.19 -19.80 -2.81
N ASN A 103 25.17 -21.08 -3.17
CA ASN A 103 25.35 -22.14 -2.17
C ASN A 103 26.74 -22.01 -1.54
N ASN A 104 26.80 -21.90 -0.20
CA ASN A 104 27.99 -22.03 0.64
C ASN A 104 29.13 -20.98 0.49
N GLU A 105 29.00 -19.84 1.17
CA GLU A 105 30.19 -19.28 1.84
C GLU A 105 30.33 -19.92 3.23
N PRO A 106 31.44 -20.63 3.54
CA PRO A 106 31.67 -21.21 4.86
C PRO A 106 32.03 -20.17 5.93
N ASN A 107 32.01 -18.87 5.61
CA ASN A 107 32.15 -17.79 6.58
C ASN A 107 30.75 -17.35 7.09
N GLY A 108 30.10 -18.27 7.79
CA GLY A 108 28.68 -18.21 8.20
C GLY A 108 28.31 -17.21 9.31
N SER A 109 29.09 -16.18 9.63
CA SER A 109 28.69 -15.27 10.72
C SER A 109 27.66 -14.20 10.28
N GLY A 110 27.71 -13.74 9.03
CA GLY A 110 26.92 -12.60 8.57
C GLY A 110 25.46 -12.93 8.22
N LEU A 111 25.19 -14.14 7.69
CA LEU A 111 23.86 -14.58 7.29
C LEU A 111 23.00 -14.95 8.50
N ASP A 112 23.60 -15.66 9.47
CA ASP A 112 22.95 -15.98 10.74
C ASP A 112 22.64 -14.70 11.53
N THR A 113 23.50 -13.69 11.50
CA THR A 113 23.22 -12.41 12.18
C THR A 113 22.03 -11.67 11.55
N ALA A 114 21.99 -11.55 10.22
CA ALA A 114 20.84 -10.96 9.53
C ALA A 114 19.57 -11.77 9.81
N ALA A 115 19.72 -13.09 9.95
CA ALA A 115 18.62 -13.98 10.25
C ALA A 115 18.09 -13.60 11.64
N THR A 116 18.92 -13.79 12.66
CA THR A 116 18.55 -13.50 14.04
C THR A 116 17.94 -12.11 14.26
N GLU A 117 18.28 -11.12 13.42
CA GLU A 117 17.67 -9.79 13.43
C GLU A 117 16.26 -9.71 12.81
N MET A 118 15.98 -10.33 11.65
CA MET A 118 14.70 -10.12 10.95
C MET A 118 13.52 -10.80 11.70
N LYS A 119 13.75 -11.93 12.38
CA LYS A 119 12.70 -12.65 13.13
C LYS A 119 12.00 -11.75 14.18
N PRO A 120 12.70 -11.10 15.12
CA PRO A 120 12.06 -10.20 16.09
C PRO A 120 11.40 -8.99 15.41
N LEU A 121 11.89 -8.53 14.25
CA LEU A 121 11.24 -7.46 13.49
C LEU A 121 9.92 -7.93 12.84
N LEU A 122 9.86 -9.17 12.35
CA LEU A 122 8.64 -9.77 11.84
C LEU A 122 7.61 -10.00 12.95
N GLU A 123 8.04 -10.42 14.14
CA GLU A 123 7.17 -10.52 15.30
C GLU A 123 6.63 -9.14 15.72
N LYS A 124 7.48 -8.11 15.70
CA LYS A 124 7.06 -6.72 15.97
C LYS A 124 6.07 -6.23 14.90
N TYR A 125 6.31 -6.56 13.63
CA TYR A 125 5.38 -6.26 12.53
C TYR A 125 4.02 -6.95 12.76
N ALA A 126 4.00 -8.24 13.09
CA ALA A 126 2.77 -8.97 13.40
C ALA A 126 1.98 -8.33 14.55
N ARG A 127 2.68 -7.92 15.63
CA ARG A 127 2.04 -7.20 16.75
C ARG A 127 1.46 -5.85 16.32
N SER A 128 2.14 -5.13 15.41
CA SER A 128 1.65 -3.85 14.89
C SER A 128 0.35 -3.98 14.08
N ILE A 129 0.13 -5.12 13.41
CA ILE A 129 -1.14 -5.44 12.73
C ILE A 129 -2.17 -6.10 13.67
N GLY A 130 -1.81 -6.31 14.95
CA GLY A 130 -2.71 -6.81 15.99
C GLY A 130 -2.71 -8.31 16.22
N TYR A 131 -1.71 -9.05 15.71
CA TYR A 131 -1.67 -10.51 15.77
C TYR A 131 -0.37 -11.02 16.40
N SER A 132 -0.42 -12.23 16.96
CA SER A 132 0.81 -13.01 17.17
C SER A 132 1.38 -13.45 15.80
N ILE A 133 2.66 -13.82 15.75
CA ILE A 133 3.25 -14.31 14.51
C ILE A 133 2.55 -15.58 13.99
N ASP A 134 2.17 -16.50 14.89
CA ASP A 134 1.50 -17.75 14.54
C ASP A 134 0.08 -17.51 14.02
N ASP A 135 -0.68 -16.62 14.67
CA ASP A 135 -2.02 -16.25 14.20
C ASP A 135 -1.97 -15.56 12.85
N ALA A 136 -1.01 -14.65 12.66
CA ALA A 136 -0.81 -13.94 11.39
C ALA A 136 -0.49 -14.92 10.25
N LEU A 137 0.37 -15.92 10.50
CA LEU A 137 0.66 -16.98 9.54
C LEU A 137 -0.60 -17.82 9.24
N SER A 138 -1.39 -18.17 10.25
CA SER A 138 -2.66 -18.88 10.07
C SER A 138 -3.66 -18.12 9.19
N VAL A 139 -3.73 -16.79 9.34
CA VAL A 139 -4.54 -15.93 8.46
C VAL A 139 -4.02 -15.95 7.02
N ILE A 140 -2.72 -15.72 6.81
CA ILE A 140 -2.08 -15.74 5.48
C ILE A 140 -2.30 -17.08 4.76
N PHE A 141 -2.13 -18.20 5.46
CA PHE A 141 -2.35 -19.53 4.86
C PHE A 141 -3.83 -19.81 4.59
N GLY A 142 -4.72 -19.41 5.50
CA GLY A 142 -6.15 -19.50 5.27
C GLY A 142 -6.57 -18.75 4.02
N MET A 143 -6.06 -17.54 3.82
CA MET A 143 -6.40 -16.71 2.67
C MET A 143 -5.81 -17.25 1.36
N SER A 144 -4.52 -17.56 1.33
CA SER A 144 -3.85 -18.10 0.13
C SER A 144 -4.41 -19.45 -0.35
N SER A 145 -5.09 -20.18 0.53
CA SER A 145 -5.79 -21.43 0.20
C SER A 145 -7.29 -21.26 -0.07
N GLY A 146 -7.81 -20.03 -0.05
CA GLY A 146 -9.23 -19.72 -0.28
C GLY A 146 -10.16 -20.11 0.88
N LYS A 147 -9.62 -20.42 2.06
CA LYS A 147 -10.39 -20.80 3.26
C LYS A 147 -10.83 -19.60 4.11
N LYS A 148 -10.21 -18.44 3.90
CA LYS A 148 -10.56 -17.16 4.53
C LYS A 148 -10.91 -16.13 3.46
N SER A 149 -11.60 -15.07 3.84
CA SER A 149 -12.02 -13.98 2.95
C SER A 149 -11.12 -12.76 3.11
N VAL A 150 -11.01 -11.89 2.09
CA VAL A 150 -10.22 -10.65 2.21
C VAL A 150 -10.78 -9.71 3.28
N LYS A 151 -12.05 -9.85 3.66
CA LYS A 151 -12.62 -9.12 4.82
C LYS A 151 -11.89 -9.43 6.12
N ASP A 152 -11.24 -10.60 6.22
CA ASP A 152 -10.40 -10.96 7.37
C ASP A 152 -9.08 -10.17 7.42
N PHE A 153 -8.70 -9.49 6.33
CA PHE A 153 -7.59 -8.54 6.29
C PHE A 153 -8.00 -7.09 6.58
N ALA A 154 -9.30 -6.81 6.73
CA ALA A 154 -9.76 -5.46 6.99
C ALA A 154 -9.37 -5.01 8.40
N PRO A 155 -8.84 -3.77 8.57
CA PRO A 155 -8.84 -2.69 7.58
C PRO A 155 -7.56 -2.52 6.74
N ASP A 156 -6.53 -3.37 6.86
CA ASP A 156 -5.18 -3.08 6.30
C ASP A 156 -4.58 -4.20 5.44
N ILE A 157 -5.19 -4.42 4.27
CA ILE A 157 -4.75 -5.42 3.28
C ILE A 157 -3.31 -5.19 2.79
N VAL A 158 -2.88 -3.93 2.68
CA VAL A 158 -1.55 -3.54 2.20
C VAL A 158 -0.48 -4.06 3.16
N SER A 159 -0.71 -3.91 4.46
CA SER A 159 0.21 -4.38 5.48
C SER A 159 0.28 -5.90 5.58
N TRP A 160 -0.85 -6.59 5.39
CA TRP A 160 -0.88 -8.05 5.31
C TRP A 160 -0.09 -8.61 4.14
N MET A 161 -0.25 -8.02 2.95
CA MET A 161 0.53 -8.40 1.77
C MET A 161 2.02 -8.13 1.99
N SER A 162 2.38 -6.96 2.54
CA SER A 162 3.77 -6.60 2.82
C SER A 162 4.40 -7.56 3.83
N PHE A 163 3.65 -7.93 4.88
CA PHE A 163 4.07 -8.94 5.84
C PHE A 163 4.35 -10.29 5.18
N ALA A 164 3.44 -10.76 4.32
CA ALA A 164 3.61 -12.01 3.59
C ALA A 164 4.87 -12.00 2.70
N VAL A 165 5.16 -10.87 2.05
CA VAL A 165 6.39 -10.69 1.25
C VAL A 165 7.64 -10.79 2.12
N PHE A 166 7.66 -10.14 3.29
CA PHE A 166 8.80 -10.21 4.20
C PHE A 166 9.00 -11.60 4.82
N ILE A 167 7.91 -12.31 5.11
CA ILE A 167 7.96 -13.72 5.54
C ILE A 167 8.50 -14.61 4.41
N ASN A 168 8.05 -14.41 3.16
CA ASN A 168 8.60 -15.12 2.03
C ASN A 168 10.10 -14.87 1.90
N ALA A 169 10.53 -13.61 1.96
CA ALA A 169 11.94 -13.24 1.89
C ALA A 169 12.76 -13.93 2.97
N TRP A 170 12.32 -13.90 4.23
CA TRP A 170 12.93 -14.61 5.35
C TRP A 170 13.15 -16.11 5.06
N ASN A 171 12.09 -16.81 4.62
CA ASN A 171 12.12 -18.24 4.35
C ASN A 171 13.08 -18.65 3.21
N LEU A 172 13.56 -17.71 2.38
CA LEU A 172 14.51 -18.03 1.31
C LEU A 172 15.90 -18.39 1.83
N TRP A 173 16.31 -17.80 2.95
CA TRP A 173 17.69 -17.83 3.43
C TRP A 173 17.84 -18.20 4.91
N SER A 174 16.74 -18.31 5.67
CA SER A 174 16.78 -18.85 7.02
C SER A 174 16.89 -20.39 7.01
N ASN A 175 17.76 -20.93 7.86
CA ASN A 175 17.83 -22.37 8.14
C ASN A 175 16.63 -22.83 9.00
N GLU A 176 16.05 -21.92 9.79
CA GLU A 176 14.76 -22.06 10.45
C GLU A 176 13.64 -21.60 9.51
N SER A 177 12.70 -22.49 9.20
CA SER A 177 11.47 -22.11 8.50
C SER A 177 10.39 -21.83 9.54
N LEU A 178 9.84 -20.60 9.56
CA LEU A 178 8.62 -20.28 10.32
C LEU A 178 7.41 -21.07 9.81
N ILE A 179 7.54 -21.66 8.62
CA ILE A 179 6.57 -22.58 8.04
C ILE A 179 7.08 -24.00 8.31
N PRO A 180 6.45 -24.82 9.17
CA PRO A 180 6.88 -26.21 9.34
C PRO A 180 6.90 -26.91 7.99
N ARG A 181 8.06 -27.48 7.63
CA ARG A 181 8.29 -28.23 6.40
C ARG A 181 7.58 -29.58 6.54
N ALA A 182 6.25 -29.60 6.36
CA ALA A 182 5.45 -30.82 6.46
C ALA A 182 4.31 -30.83 5.43
N ASP A 183 4.19 -32.00 4.80
CA ASP A 183 3.26 -32.46 3.76
C ASP A 183 3.26 -31.78 2.39
N GLN A 184 3.15 -32.63 1.37
CA GLN A 184 3.06 -32.32 -0.07
C GLN A 184 1.85 -31.42 -0.42
N SER A 185 1.05 -31.02 0.57
CA SER A 185 -0.16 -30.19 0.45
C SER A 185 0.05 -28.71 0.80
N ARG A 186 1.21 -28.30 1.32
CA ARG A 186 1.48 -26.89 1.67
C ARG A 186 2.05 -26.11 0.49
N LEU A 187 1.40 -24.98 0.16
CA LEU A 187 1.91 -24.00 -0.81
C LEU A 187 3.32 -23.56 -0.41
N SER A 188 4.22 -23.47 -1.37
CA SER A 188 5.53 -22.83 -1.13
C SER A 188 5.33 -21.36 -0.74
N SER A 189 6.28 -20.77 0.00
CA SER A 189 6.21 -19.37 0.42
C SER A 189 6.00 -18.40 -0.75
N TRP A 190 6.58 -18.71 -1.93
CA TRP A 190 6.33 -18.00 -3.19
C TRP A 190 4.87 -18.09 -3.62
N GLN A 191 4.32 -19.30 -3.69
CA GLN A 191 2.92 -19.52 -4.08
C GLN A 191 1.94 -18.87 -3.10
N THR A 192 2.26 -18.84 -1.80
CA THR A 192 1.45 -18.12 -0.81
C THR A 192 1.36 -16.63 -1.14
N VAL A 193 2.49 -15.98 -1.43
CA VAL A 193 2.52 -14.56 -1.83
C VAL A 193 1.82 -14.35 -3.17
N ASP A 194 2.07 -15.20 -4.16
CA ASP A 194 1.47 -15.12 -5.49
C ASP A 194 -0.07 -15.23 -5.41
N SER A 195 -0.59 -16.20 -4.67
CA SER A 195 -2.03 -16.35 -4.43
C SER A 195 -2.61 -15.14 -3.71
N LEU A 196 -1.94 -14.61 -2.67
CA LEU A 196 -2.41 -13.42 -1.97
C LEU A 196 -2.45 -12.20 -2.88
N VAL A 197 -1.38 -11.92 -3.62
CA VAL A 197 -1.33 -10.81 -4.58
C VAL A 197 -2.47 -10.91 -5.57
N LYS A 198 -2.67 -12.09 -6.15
CA LYS A 198 -3.75 -12.31 -7.11
C LYS A 198 -5.12 -12.07 -6.50
N ILE A 199 -5.46 -12.76 -5.41
CA ILE A 199 -6.79 -12.68 -4.79
C ILE A 199 -7.09 -11.25 -4.35
N CYS A 200 -6.15 -10.62 -3.63
CA CYS A 200 -6.35 -9.28 -3.11
C CYS A 200 -6.52 -8.25 -4.24
N ILE A 201 -5.72 -8.33 -5.31
CA ILE A 201 -5.85 -7.39 -6.45
C ILE A 201 -7.16 -7.62 -7.19
N GLU A 202 -7.52 -8.87 -7.50
CA GLU A 202 -8.77 -9.19 -8.20
C GLU A 202 -10.00 -8.68 -7.44
N GLU A 203 -10.04 -8.85 -6.12
CA GLU A 203 -11.13 -8.31 -5.30
C GLU A 203 -11.16 -6.77 -5.31
N GLN A 204 -10.01 -6.10 -5.22
CA GLN A 204 -9.96 -4.64 -5.31
C GLN A 204 -10.41 -4.12 -6.68
N LEU A 205 -10.12 -4.84 -7.78
CA LEU A 205 -10.60 -4.46 -9.12
C LEU A 205 -12.12 -4.61 -9.24
N ILE A 206 -12.72 -5.61 -8.60
CA ILE A 206 -14.18 -5.78 -8.56
C ILE A 206 -14.83 -4.61 -7.82
N ASP A 207 -14.30 -4.24 -6.66
CA ASP A 207 -14.86 -3.16 -5.85
C ASP A 207 -14.63 -1.77 -6.47
N ALA A 208 -13.50 -1.57 -7.16
CA ALA A 208 -13.14 -0.29 -7.77
C ALA A 208 -13.94 0.04 -9.05
N ASN A 209 -14.73 -0.90 -9.60
CA ASN A 209 -15.52 -0.72 -10.85
C ASN A 209 -16.57 0.41 -10.82
N ARG A 210 -16.69 1.19 -9.73
CA ARG A 210 -17.72 2.22 -9.53
C ARG A 210 -17.13 3.61 -9.26
N THR A 211 -16.12 3.99 -10.02
CA THR A 211 -15.30 5.20 -9.83
C THR A 211 -16.11 6.50 -9.73
N LEU A 212 -17.23 6.60 -10.46
CA LEU A 212 -18.05 7.82 -10.54
C LEU A 212 -19.29 7.84 -9.63
N THR A 213 -19.60 6.78 -8.87
CA THR A 213 -20.90 6.68 -8.16
C THR A 213 -20.80 6.58 -6.64
N SER A 214 -19.60 6.66 -6.06
CA SER A 214 -19.43 6.56 -4.60
C SER A 214 -18.28 7.43 -4.08
N PRO A 215 -18.49 8.25 -3.03
CA PRO A 215 -17.40 8.61 -2.14
C PRO A 215 -16.81 7.31 -1.54
N GLY A 216 -15.48 7.20 -1.42
CA GLY A 216 -14.82 6.01 -0.85
C GLY A 216 -14.33 4.97 -1.87
N ASN A 217 -13.89 5.41 -3.04
CA ASN A 217 -13.28 4.55 -4.05
C ASN A 217 -12.05 3.78 -3.50
N ASN A 218 -11.94 2.49 -3.82
CA ASN A 218 -10.84 1.60 -3.42
C ASN A 218 -9.55 1.79 -4.22
N ILE A 219 -9.52 2.71 -5.21
CA ILE A 219 -8.30 3.01 -5.98
C ILE A 219 -7.07 3.32 -5.09
N PRO A 220 -7.14 4.17 -4.04
CA PRO A 220 -5.97 4.44 -3.21
C PRO A 220 -5.36 3.17 -2.59
N VAL A 221 -6.20 2.20 -2.21
CA VAL A 221 -5.77 0.90 -1.70
C VAL A 221 -5.07 0.10 -2.81
N LEU A 222 -5.65 0.04 -4.01
CA LEU A 222 -5.03 -0.59 -5.17
C LEU A 222 -3.67 0.03 -5.52
N VAL A 223 -3.58 1.36 -5.51
CA VAL A 223 -2.32 2.11 -5.71
C VAL A 223 -1.29 1.69 -4.66
N GLN A 224 -1.67 1.64 -3.39
CA GLN A 224 -0.77 1.23 -2.31
C GLN A 224 -0.31 -0.22 -2.46
N MET A 225 -1.20 -1.15 -2.82
CA MET A 225 -0.81 -2.56 -3.06
C MET A 225 0.24 -2.68 -4.18
N ILE A 226 0.10 -1.88 -5.24
CA ILE A 226 1.05 -1.88 -6.37
C ILE A 226 2.37 -1.19 -6.01
N THR A 227 2.31 -0.10 -5.26
CA THR A 227 3.48 0.72 -4.92
C THR A 227 4.26 0.20 -3.71
N GLU A 228 3.64 -0.56 -2.81
CA GLU A 228 4.27 -1.11 -1.62
C GLU A 228 4.53 -2.64 -1.74
N PRO A 229 3.60 -3.56 -1.42
CA PRO A 229 3.91 -4.99 -1.35
C PRO A 229 4.40 -5.58 -2.68
N ILE A 230 3.82 -5.17 -3.82
CA ILE A 230 4.31 -5.61 -5.13
C ILE A 230 5.72 -5.08 -5.39
N SER A 231 6.04 -3.84 -4.98
CA SER A 231 7.41 -3.32 -5.08
C SER A 231 8.39 -4.13 -4.22
N TRP A 232 8.04 -4.44 -2.98
CA TRP A 232 8.88 -5.24 -2.09
C TRP A 232 9.16 -6.62 -2.69
N HIS A 233 8.13 -7.27 -3.24
CA HIS A 233 8.27 -8.59 -3.84
C HIS A 233 9.13 -8.57 -5.11
N VAL A 234 8.93 -7.58 -5.98
CA VAL A 234 9.76 -7.37 -7.17
C VAL A 234 11.23 -7.14 -6.78
N LEU A 235 11.50 -6.36 -5.74
CA LEU A 235 12.87 -6.11 -5.27
C LEU A 235 13.53 -7.39 -4.72
N VAL A 236 12.78 -8.23 -4.00
CA VAL A 236 13.25 -9.56 -3.55
C VAL A 236 13.60 -10.44 -4.75
N ILE A 237 12.71 -10.54 -5.74
CA ILE A 237 12.94 -11.28 -6.99
C ILE A 237 14.21 -10.78 -7.69
N GLN A 238 14.36 -9.46 -7.86
CA GLN A 238 15.52 -8.87 -8.50
C GLN A 238 16.82 -9.17 -7.74
N SER A 239 16.78 -9.18 -6.41
CA SER A 239 17.93 -9.56 -5.60
C SER A 239 18.34 -11.02 -5.86
N CYS A 240 17.36 -11.94 -5.90
CA CYS A 240 17.60 -13.33 -6.27
C CYS A 240 18.22 -13.45 -7.67
N VAL A 241 17.66 -12.78 -8.68
CA VAL A 241 18.14 -12.87 -10.07
C VAL A 241 19.56 -12.31 -10.22
N ARG A 242 19.86 -11.18 -9.56
CA ARG A 242 21.21 -10.59 -9.54
C ARG A 242 22.26 -11.52 -8.93
N ALA A 243 21.88 -12.37 -7.98
CA ALA A 243 22.80 -13.33 -7.37
C ALA A 243 23.30 -14.40 -8.33
N ILE A 244 22.48 -14.77 -9.33
CA ILE A 244 22.78 -15.82 -10.33
C ILE A 244 23.42 -15.26 -11.60
N ALA A 245 23.24 -13.97 -11.87
CA ALA A 245 23.79 -13.35 -13.07
C ALA A 245 25.34 -13.43 -13.06
N PRO A 246 25.99 -13.86 -14.15
CA PRO A 246 27.44 -13.93 -14.23
C PRO A 246 28.05 -12.54 -14.07
N GLN A 247 28.75 -12.33 -12.95
CA GLN A 247 29.46 -11.08 -12.67
C GLN A 247 30.70 -11.00 -13.57
N GLY A 248 30.66 -10.13 -14.58
CA GLY A 248 31.74 -9.96 -15.54
C GLY A 248 33.07 -9.57 -14.90
N LYS A 249 34.15 -10.23 -15.36
CA LYS A 249 35.58 -9.96 -15.11
C LYS A 249 36.14 -10.28 -13.70
N LYS A 250 36.18 -11.58 -13.33
CA LYS A 250 37.31 -12.11 -12.54
C LYS A 250 37.88 -13.36 -13.20
N LYS A 251 39.04 -13.20 -13.85
CA LYS A 251 39.87 -14.27 -14.39
C LYS A 251 40.52 -15.00 -13.19
N LYS A 252 39.88 -16.02 -12.63
CA LYS A 252 40.53 -17.01 -11.74
C LYS A 252 40.12 -18.42 -12.14
N LYS A 253 41.13 -19.29 -12.12
CA LYS A 253 41.13 -20.68 -12.59
C LYS A 253 40.02 -21.52 -11.95
N GLY A 254 39.55 -22.49 -12.73
CA GLY A 254 38.35 -23.28 -12.51
C GLY A 254 38.29 -24.02 -11.17
N GLY A 255 37.10 -23.94 -10.57
CA GLY A 255 36.48 -24.98 -9.74
C GLY A 255 35.11 -25.32 -10.35
N PRO A 256 34.44 -26.40 -9.93
CA PRO A 256 33.16 -26.79 -10.49
C PRO A 256 32.16 -25.63 -10.35
N SER A 257 31.64 -25.15 -11.48
CA SER A 257 30.58 -24.14 -11.51
C SER A 257 29.41 -24.63 -10.66
N GLU A 258 29.16 -23.98 -9.53
CA GLU A 258 28.04 -24.30 -8.65
C GLU A 258 26.75 -24.21 -9.45
N ARG A 259 26.07 -25.34 -9.62
CA ARG A 259 24.80 -25.37 -10.36
C ARG A 259 23.73 -24.64 -9.53
N PRO A 260 22.99 -23.68 -10.13
CA PRO A 260 21.91 -23.00 -9.44
C PRO A 260 20.81 -23.99 -9.05
N ASN A 261 20.12 -23.73 -7.92
CA ASN A 261 19.02 -24.56 -7.45
C ASN A 261 17.82 -24.45 -8.41
N ILE A 262 17.71 -25.38 -9.36
CA ILE A 262 16.70 -25.38 -10.43
C ILE A 262 15.26 -25.27 -9.90
N PRO A 263 14.83 -26.03 -8.87
CA PRO A 263 13.49 -25.87 -8.28
C PRO A 263 13.19 -24.46 -7.78
N ARG A 264 14.15 -23.81 -7.09
CA ARG A 264 13.99 -22.42 -6.62
C ARG A 264 13.89 -21.44 -7.79
N LEU A 265 14.70 -21.65 -8.83
CA LEU A 265 14.68 -20.80 -10.02
C LEU A 265 13.35 -20.87 -10.76
N GLN A 266 12.77 -22.07 -10.86
CA GLN A 266 11.44 -22.29 -11.43
C GLN A 266 10.33 -21.64 -10.57
N ALA A 267 10.44 -21.68 -9.25
CA ALA A 267 9.49 -20.98 -8.36
C ALA A 267 9.54 -19.46 -8.58
N ILE A 268 10.74 -18.86 -8.66
CA ILE A 268 10.90 -17.43 -8.96
C ILE A 268 10.33 -17.09 -10.34
N LYS A 269 10.60 -17.91 -11.37
CA LYS A 269 10.04 -17.71 -12.72
C LYS A 269 8.51 -17.70 -12.72
N ARG A 270 7.87 -18.64 -11.99
CA ARG A 270 6.41 -18.68 -11.85
C ARG A 270 5.87 -17.43 -11.12
N SER A 271 6.55 -17.00 -10.06
CA SER A 271 6.17 -15.80 -9.32
C SER A 271 6.28 -14.54 -10.17
N VAL A 272 7.33 -14.41 -10.98
CA VAL A 272 7.47 -13.33 -11.98
C VAL A 272 6.29 -13.33 -12.96
N GLN A 273 5.92 -14.49 -13.49
CA GLN A 273 4.79 -14.60 -14.41
C GLN A 273 3.47 -14.23 -13.71
N CYS A 274 3.25 -14.68 -12.47
CA CYS A 274 2.06 -14.33 -11.70
C CYS A 274 1.91 -12.81 -11.55
N ILE A 275 2.99 -12.10 -11.20
CA ILE A 275 2.93 -10.64 -11.06
C ILE A 275 2.68 -9.95 -12.40
N ILE A 276 3.29 -10.45 -13.50
CA ILE A 276 3.04 -9.94 -14.85
C ILE A 276 1.55 -10.05 -15.20
N ASP A 277 0.98 -11.23 -15.00
CA ASP A 277 -0.44 -11.49 -15.31
C ASP A 277 -1.36 -10.60 -14.45
N THR A 278 -1.08 -10.48 -13.15
CA THR A 278 -1.83 -9.59 -12.25
C THR A 278 -1.74 -8.13 -12.68
N LEU A 279 -0.56 -7.63 -13.05
CA LEU A 279 -0.39 -6.23 -13.51
C LEU A 279 -1.06 -5.99 -14.87
N HIS A 280 -1.13 -6.98 -15.74
CA HIS A 280 -1.90 -6.89 -16.98
C HIS A 280 -3.41 -6.78 -16.71
N SER A 281 -3.94 -7.54 -15.74
CA SER A 281 -5.34 -7.38 -15.31
C SER A 281 -5.62 -5.95 -14.82
N VAL A 282 -4.71 -5.37 -14.03
CA VAL A 282 -4.82 -3.97 -13.60
C VAL A 282 -4.75 -3.01 -14.79
N GLN A 283 -3.84 -3.20 -15.74
CA GLN A 283 -3.75 -2.34 -16.95
C GLN A 283 -5.01 -2.39 -17.82
N SER A 284 -5.61 -3.58 -17.98
CA SER A 284 -6.86 -3.75 -18.70
C SER A 284 -7.94 -2.92 -18.01
N TRP A 285 -8.10 -3.13 -16.70
CA TRP A 285 -9.06 -2.39 -15.90
C TRP A 285 -8.84 -0.88 -15.97
N LEU A 286 -7.60 -0.39 -15.83
CA LEU A 286 -7.29 1.04 -15.94
C LEU A 286 -7.67 1.60 -17.31
N SER A 287 -7.43 0.83 -18.38
CA SER A 287 -7.77 1.26 -19.74
C SER A 287 -9.29 1.32 -19.95
N ASP A 288 -10.05 0.42 -19.32
CA ASP A 288 -11.51 0.45 -19.32
C ASP A 288 -12.08 1.65 -18.54
N GLN A 289 -11.40 2.08 -17.46
CA GLN A 289 -11.80 3.26 -16.68
C GLN A 289 -11.45 4.60 -17.36
N MET A 290 -10.43 4.64 -18.22
CA MET A 290 -9.96 5.86 -18.89
C MET A 290 -10.82 6.27 -20.10
N GLY A 291 -12.15 6.28 -19.94
CA GLY A 291 -13.08 6.82 -20.93
C GLY A 291 -12.97 8.34 -21.10
N PRO A 292 -13.70 8.94 -22.06
CA PRO A 292 -13.70 10.39 -22.28
C PRO A 292 -14.12 11.15 -21.02
N GLU A 293 -13.34 12.15 -20.62
CA GLU A 293 -13.60 12.97 -19.42
C GLU A 293 -14.97 13.66 -19.49
N GLU A 294 -15.40 14.07 -20.70
CA GLU A 294 -16.70 14.71 -20.94
C GLU A 294 -17.86 13.79 -20.56
N LYS A 295 -17.76 12.50 -20.87
CA LYS A 295 -18.80 11.52 -20.54
C LYS A 295 -18.92 11.33 -19.02
N ALA A 296 -17.79 11.32 -18.31
CA ALA A 296 -17.76 11.22 -16.86
C ALA A 296 -18.34 12.48 -16.20
N LEU A 297 -18.01 13.65 -16.75
CA LEU A 297 -18.56 14.94 -16.33
C LEU A 297 -20.08 14.98 -16.50
N ASP A 298 -20.61 14.54 -17.65
CA ASP A 298 -22.04 14.51 -17.93
C ASP A 298 -22.80 13.60 -16.95
N ILE A 299 -22.25 12.42 -16.66
CA ILE A 299 -22.82 11.47 -15.68
C ILE A 299 -22.88 12.12 -14.30
N LEU A 300 -21.78 12.73 -13.83
CA LEU A 300 -21.74 13.36 -12.51
C LEU A 300 -22.67 14.58 -12.39
N LEU A 301 -22.73 15.41 -13.45
CA LEU A 301 -23.66 16.54 -13.51
C LEU A 301 -25.12 16.07 -13.45
N SER A 302 -25.46 14.95 -14.12
CA SER A 302 -26.83 14.42 -14.09
C SER A 302 -27.29 14.02 -12.69
N TYR A 303 -26.38 13.55 -11.82
CA TYR A 303 -26.69 13.23 -10.42
C TYR A 303 -26.97 14.48 -9.58
N LEU A 304 -26.42 15.64 -9.96
CA LEU A 304 -26.59 16.90 -9.24
C LEU A 304 -27.76 17.74 -9.77
N GLN A 305 -28.20 17.48 -11.01
CA GLN A 305 -29.34 18.18 -11.63
C GLN A 305 -30.72 17.60 -11.24
N GLY A 306 -30.77 16.61 -10.34
CA GLY A 306 -32.03 16.03 -9.86
C GLY A 306 -32.75 16.90 -8.82
N ALA A 307 -34.02 17.20 -9.07
CA ALA A 307 -34.92 18.03 -8.25
C ALA A 307 -35.37 17.36 -6.94
N SER A 308 -34.43 16.82 -6.16
CA SER A 308 -34.69 16.37 -4.79
C SER A 308 -34.31 17.49 -3.83
N GLU A 309 -35.26 18.02 -3.07
CA GLU A 309 -35.00 19.06 -2.06
C GLU A 309 -34.00 18.60 -0.98
N ASP A 310 -33.85 17.28 -0.75
CA ASP A 310 -32.93 16.71 0.23
C ASP A 310 -31.63 16.09 -0.38
N GLY A 311 -31.28 16.44 -1.62
CA GLY A 311 -30.13 15.84 -2.32
C GLY A 311 -28.84 16.69 -2.32
N PRO A 312 -27.67 16.11 -2.63
CA PRO A 312 -26.43 16.87 -2.86
C PRO A 312 -26.58 17.93 -3.97
N GLY A 313 -27.52 17.73 -4.90
CA GLY A 313 -27.92 18.71 -5.91
C GLY A 313 -28.47 20.01 -5.33
N HIS A 314 -29.20 19.94 -4.21
CA HIS A 314 -29.75 21.12 -3.54
C HIS A 314 -28.64 22.03 -3.00
N ILE A 315 -27.59 21.44 -2.40
CA ILE A 315 -26.41 22.18 -1.91
C ILE A 315 -25.71 22.88 -3.08
N THR A 316 -25.53 22.19 -4.22
CA THR A 316 -24.89 22.79 -5.39
C THR A 316 -25.73 23.95 -5.96
N CYS A 317 -27.06 23.82 -6.00
CA CYS A 317 -27.96 24.89 -6.40
C CYS A 317 -27.86 26.11 -5.46
N ILE A 318 -27.87 25.91 -4.14
CA ILE A 318 -27.71 27.00 -3.16
C ILE A 318 -26.40 27.76 -3.41
N LEU A 319 -25.29 27.03 -3.61
CA LEU A 319 -23.98 27.65 -3.84
C LEU A 319 -23.94 28.44 -5.15
N GLU A 320 -24.54 27.92 -6.22
CA GLU A 320 -24.64 28.62 -7.50
C GLU A 320 -25.57 29.85 -7.45
N GLU A 321 -26.70 29.76 -6.76
CA GLU A 321 -27.61 30.88 -6.58
C GLU A 321 -26.98 32.02 -5.76
N ASN A 322 -26.26 31.68 -4.69
CA ASN A 322 -25.57 32.68 -3.86
C ASN A 322 -24.36 33.29 -4.58
N SER A 323 -23.70 32.52 -5.45
CA SER A 323 -22.66 33.04 -6.37
C SER A 323 -23.26 34.08 -7.34
N ALA A 324 -24.42 33.78 -7.93
CA ALA A 324 -25.04 34.66 -8.93
C ALA A 324 -25.70 35.91 -8.35
N ARG A 325 -26.26 35.83 -7.13
CA ARG A 325 -27.09 36.91 -6.56
C ARG A 325 -26.34 37.94 -5.71
N HIS A 326 -25.03 37.75 -5.44
CA HIS A 326 -24.27 38.58 -4.48
C HIS A 326 -25.08 38.85 -3.21
N ASN A 327 -25.31 37.81 -2.41
CA ASN A 327 -26.15 37.91 -1.23
C ASN A 327 -25.50 38.84 -0.17
N PRO A 328 -26.11 40.00 0.17
CA PRO A 328 -25.53 40.98 1.08
C PRO A 328 -25.47 40.50 2.54
N GLU A 329 -26.18 39.42 2.88
CA GLU A 329 -26.12 38.77 4.19
C GLU A 329 -24.85 37.93 4.37
N LEU A 330 -24.16 37.59 3.28
CA LEU A 330 -22.88 36.89 3.32
C LEU A 330 -21.75 37.90 3.58
N GLY A 331 -20.94 37.64 4.61
CA GLY A 331 -19.75 38.45 4.87
C GLY A 331 -18.82 38.51 3.65
N GLY A 332 -18.14 39.65 3.44
CA GLY A 332 -17.41 39.95 2.19
C GLY A 332 -16.40 38.89 1.74
N GLN A 333 -15.75 38.18 2.67
CA GLN A 333 -14.83 37.07 2.36
C GLN A 333 -15.55 35.85 1.75
N ILE A 334 -16.75 35.53 2.23
CA ILE A 334 -17.56 34.40 1.74
C ILE A 334 -18.14 34.77 0.38
N ALA A 335 -18.67 35.99 0.24
CA ALA A 335 -19.17 36.49 -1.04
C ALA A 335 -18.09 36.43 -2.14
N GLN A 336 -16.89 36.93 -1.86
CA GLN A 336 -15.77 36.89 -2.78
C GLN A 336 -15.34 35.45 -3.15
N SER A 337 -15.41 34.51 -2.20
CA SER A 337 -15.08 33.11 -2.47
C SER A 337 -16.13 32.44 -3.38
N LEU A 338 -17.41 32.77 -3.18
CA LEU A 338 -18.54 32.24 -3.94
C LEU A 338 -18.65 32.83 -5.35
N GLU A 339 -18.19 34.05 -5.61
CA GLU A 339 -18.15 34.63 -6.97
C GLU A 339 -17.43 33.72 -7.98
N THR A 340 -16.43 32.96 -7.52
CA THR A 340 -15.66 32.03 -8.37
C THR A 340 -16.24 30.60 -8.39
N TRP A 341 -17.35 30.36 -7.70
CA TRP A 341 -17.95 29.04 -7.60
C TRP A 341 -18.61 28.62 -8.91
N SER A 342 -18.41 27.35 -9.28
CA SER A 342 -19.08 26.72 -10.41
C SER A 342 -19.13 25.22 -10.16
N THR A 343 -20.32 24.62 -10.13
CA THR A 343 -20.47 23.18 -9.91
C THR A 343 -19.79 22.41 -11.03
N ALA A 344 -20.03 22.80 -12.28
CA ALA A 344 -19.34 22.23 -13.44
C ALA A 344 -17.80 22.38 -13.34
N GLY A 345 -17.31 23.53 -12.85
CA GLY A 345 -15.88 23.76 -12.62
C GLY A 345 -15.29 22.88 -11.50
N VAL A 346 -16.04 22.60 -10.44
CA VAL A 346 -15.63 21.69 -9.36
C VAL A 346 -15.58 20.24 -9.86
N ILE A 347 -16.64 19.78 -10.52
CA ILE A 347 -16.70 18.41 -11.04
C ILE A 347 -15.61 18.17 -12.09
N ARG A 348 -15.40 19.11 -13.02
CA ARG A 348 -14.31 19.01 -14.00
C ARG A 348 -12.94 18.86 -13.33
N ARG A 349 -12.71 19.55 -12.21
CA ARG A 349 -11.47 19.38 -11.42
C ARG A 349 -11.38 18.00 -10.77
N ILE A 350 -12.48 17.46 -10.27
CA ILE A 350 -12.54 16.11 -9.68
C ILE A 350 -12.25 15.05 -10.75
N VAL A 351 -12.97 15.08 -11.87
CA VAL A 351 -12.79 14.16 -13.00
C VAL A 351 -11.37 14.25 -13.55
N GLY A 352 -10.85 15.46 -13.78
CA GLY A 352 -9.47 15.63 -14.27
C GLY A 352 -8.42 15.15 -13.27
N ALA A 353 -8.63 15.32 -11.96
CA ALA A 353 -7.73 14.79 -10.94
C ALA A 353 -7.73 13.25 -10.90
N GLU A 354 -8.91 12.64 -11.01
CA GLU A 354 -9.07 11.19 -11.09
C GLU A 354 -8.41 10.62 -12.34
N HIS A 355 -8.66 11.22 -13.51
CA HIS A 355 -8.04 10.82 -14.77
C HIS A 355 -6.51 10.90 -14.68
N LYS A 356 -5.97 11.99 -14.12
CA LYS A 356 -4.52 12.13 -13.89
C LYS A 356 -3.97 11.04 -12.97
N MET A 357 -4.68 10.70 -11.90
CA MET A 357 -4.29 9.61 -11.00
C MET A 357 -4.24 8.26 -11.74
N LEU A 358 -5.26 7.94 -12.55
CA LEU A 358 -5.30 6.71 -13.35
C LEU A 358 -4.14 6.64 -14.35
N VAL A 359 -3.83 7.76 -15.02
CA VAL A 359 -2.68 7.89 -15.93
C VAL A 359 -1.36 7.60 -15.21
N GLU A 360 -1.14 8.19 -14.03
CA GLU A 360 0.09 7.95 -13.26
C GLU A 360 0.18 6.52 -12.76
N LEU A 361 -0.93 5.92 -12.30
CA LEU A 361 -0.96 4.52 -11.90
C LEU A 361 -0.62 3.59 -13.08
N LYS A 362 -1.15 3.86 -14.27
CA LYS A 362 -0.82 3.12 -15.49
C LYS A 362 0.69 3.18 -15.80
N LYS A 363 1.30 4.36 -15.71
CA LYS A 363 2.76 4.52 -15.88
C LYS A 363 3.56 3.69 -14.88
N ILE A 364 3.11 3.61 -13.62
CA ILE A 364 3.75 2.77 -12.60
C ILE A 364 3.67 1.28 -12.99
N CYS A 365 2.51 0.81 -13.45
CA CYS A 365 2.32 -0.55 -13.94
C CYS A 365 3.22 -0.85 -15.15
N ASP A 366 3.26 0.05 -16.13
CA ASP A 366 4.11 -0.08 -17.34
C ASP A 366 5.59 -0.21 -16.96
N SER A 367 6.06 0.64 -16.04
CA SER A 367 7.44 0.59 -15.56
C SER A 367 7.77 -0.73 -14.86
N LYS A 368 6.84 -1.27 -14.06
CA LYS A 368 7.01 -2.56 -13.35
C LYS A 368 6.99 -3.73 -14.33
N LEU A 369 6.09 -3.73 -15.32
CA LEU A 369 6.02 -4.75 -16.35
C LEU A 369 7.28 -4.80 -17.20
N LYS A 370 7.83 -3.64 -17.61
CA LYS A 370 9.11 -3.57 -18.32
C LYS A 370 10.26 -4.19 -17.50
N LEU A 371 10.27 -3.92 -16.19
CA LEU A 371 11.25 -4.48 -15.28
C LEU A 371 11.12 -6.00 -15.15
N LEU A 372 9.91 -6.49 -14.94
CA LEU A 372 9.59 -7.91 -14.82
C LEU A 372 9.86 -8.68 -16.12
N GLY A 373 9.60 -8.07 -17.28
CA GLY A 373 9.97 -8.63 -18.58
C GLY A 373 11.47 -8.87 -18.69
N SER A 374 12.28 -7.88 -18.28
CA SER A 374 13.75 -8.00 -18.25
C SER A 374 14.21 -9.12 -17.30
N VAL A 375 13.58 -9.24 -16.13
CA VAL A 375 13.85 -10.30 -15.16
C VAL A 375 13.46 -11.68 -15.71
N SER A 376 12.30 -11.80 -16.37
CA SER A 376 11.82 -13.05 -16.97
C SER A 376 12.76 -13.56 -18.08
N SER A 377 13.27 -12.64 -18.92
CA SER A 377 14.28 -12.97 -19.93
C SER A 377 15.59 -13.45 -19.30
N ALA A 378 16.07 -12.77 -18.25
CA ALA A 378 17.28 -13.18 -17.54
C ALA A 378 17.14 -14.57 -16.90
N LEU A 379 16.00 -14.85 -16.25
CA LEU A 379 15.71 -16.16 -15.67
C LEU A 379 15.67 -17.27 -16.71
N SER A 380 15.07 -17.00 -17.87
CA SER A 380 15.00 -17.97 -18.97
C SER A 380 16.37 -18.26 -19.56
N SER A 381 17.27 -17.28 -19.64
CA SER A 381 18.66 -17.47 -20.10
C SER A 381 19.53 -18.31 -19.17
N VAL A 382 19.17 -18.43 -17.89
CA VAL A 382 19.89 -19.23 -16.89
C VAL A 382 19.35 -20.67 -16.83
N LEU A 383 18.10 -20.87 -17.25
CA LEU A 383 17.43 -22.18 -17.27
C LEU A 383 17.68 -22.99 -18.55
N HIS A 384 18.13 -22.34 -19.62
CA HIS A 384 18.54 -22.93 -20.89
C HIS A 384 20.06 -22.90 -21.02
#